data_AF-A0A1Q8QTX3-F1
#
_entry.id   AF-A0A1Q8QTX3-F1
#
_cell.length_a   1.000
_cell.length_b   1.000
_cell.length_c   1.000
_cell.angle_alpha   90.00
_cell.angle_beta   90.00
_cell.angle_gamma   90.00
#
_symmetry.space_group_name_H-M   'P 1'
#
loop_
_entity.id
_entity.type
_entity.pdbx_description
1 polymer ?
#
loop_
_entity_poly.entity_id
_entity_poly.type
_entity_poly.pdbx_seq_one_letter_code
_entity_poly.pdbx_strand_id
1 'polypeptide(L)'
;MQPAYIRLHYTWNATDPLDYRVHLDRTRLTFGWRWWFCCPCCGRRAAKLYLVGKLFVCRECGGLTYESRQENRRQTNLFCALIGAELGMTTREVRQTLRKERFL
;
A
#
# COMPACT_ATOMS: atom_id res chain seq x y z
N MET A 1 -7.54 -6.74 -31.50
CA MET A 1 -8.21 -7.44 -30.38
C MET A 1 -8.33 -6.48 -29.22
N GLN A 2 -9.53 -6.28 -28.65
CA GLN A 2 -9.66 -5.47 -27.44
C GLN A 2 -8.98 -6.20 -26.27
N PRO A 3 -8.22 -5.51 -25.41
CA PRO A 3 -7.58 -6.13 -24.26
C PRO A 3 -8.66 -6.65 -23.30
N ALA A 4 -8.47 -7.89 -22.80
CA ALA A 4 -9.35 -8.46 -21.79
C ALA A 4 -9.43 -7.52 -20.57
N TYR A 5 -10.58 -7.45 -19.91
CA TYR A 5 -10.76 -6.61 -18.73
C TYR A 5 -11.81 -7.24 -17.80
N ILE A 6 -11.81 -6.80 -16.55
CA ILE A 6 -12.91 -7.02 -15.62
C ILE A 6 -13.61 -5.68 -15.39
N ARG A 7 -14.94 -5.69 -15.30
CA ARG A 7 -15.71 -4.52 -14.87
C ARG A 7 -15.89 -4.61 -13.36
N LEU A 8 -15.46 -3.58 -12.66
CA LEU A 8 -15.72 -3.40 -11.24
C LEU A 8 -16.91 -2.45 -11.12
N HIS A 9 -18.00 -2.96 -10.55
CA HIS A 9 -19.22 -2.20 -10.29
C HIS A 9 -19.61 -2.40 -8.83
N TYR A 10 -19.43 -1.37 -8.00
CA TYR A 10 -19.69 -1.42 -6.55
C TYR A 10 -19.95 -0.03 -5.99
N THR A 11 -20.53 0.03 -4.79
CA THR A 11 -20.74 1.28 -4.05
C THR A 11 -19.73 1.37 -2.92
N TRP A 12 -18.99 2.47 -2.85
CA TRP A 12 -18.08 2.80 -1.76
C TRP A 12 -18.79 3.69 -0.72
N ASN A 13 -18.59 3.39 0.57
CA ASN A 13 -19.23 4.12 1.69
C ASN A 13 -20.74 4.37 1.53
N ALA A 14 -21.46 3.40 0.94
CA ALA A 14 -22.90 3.42 0.66
C ALA A 14 -23.43 4.53 -0.27
N THR A 15 -22.60 5.50 -0.65
CA THR A 15 -23.04 6.73 -1.35
C THR A 15 -22.36 6.94 -2.68
N ASP A 16 -21.15 6.42 -2.87
CA ASP A 16 -20.37 6.64 -4.08
C ASP A 16 -20.40 5.38 -4.97
N PRO A 17 -21.26 5.31 -5.99
CA PRO A 17 -21.20 4.24 -6.97
C PRO A 17 -19.95 4.40 -7.85
N LEU A 18 -19.22 3.31 -8.04
CA LEU A 18 -18.11 3.21 -8.97
C LEU A 18 -18.39 2.14 -10.02
N ASP A 19 -18.07 2.50 -11.26
CA ASP A 19 -18.14 1.62 -12.42
C ASP A 19 -16.93 1.88 -13.31
N TYR A 20 -15.98 0.94 -13.34
CA TYR A 20 -14.80 1.08 -14.17
C TYR A 20 -14.21 -0.26 -14.57
N ARG A 21 -13.36 -0.22 -15.59
CA ARG A 21 -12.69 -1.40 -16.13
C ARG A 21 -11.27 -1.48 -15.59
N VAL A 22 -10.86 -2.69 -15.25
CA VAL A 22 -9.48 -3.04 -14.96
C VAL A 22 -9.01 -4.00 -16.03
N HIS A 23 -8.01 -3.60 -16.81
CA HIS A 23 -7.45 -4.45 -17.85
C HIS A 23 -6.76 -5.68 -17.25
N LEU A 24 -6.78 -6.75 -18.03
CA LEU A 24 -6.11 -7.99 -17.74
C LEU A 24 -4.99 -8.22 -18.74
N ASP A 25 -3.85 -8.68 -18.23
CA ASP A 25 -2.80 -9.29 -19.03
C ASP A 25 -2.64 -10.76 -18.64
N ARG A 26 -1.94 -11.54 -19.44
CA ARG A 26 -1.67 -12.94 -19.17
C ARG A 26 -0.26 -13.35 -19.56
N THR A 27 0.32 -14.22 -18.75
CA THR A 27 1.57 -14.90 -19.06
C THR A 27 1.27 -16.34 -19.44
N ARG A 28 1.83 -16.82 -20.56
CA ARG A 28 1.73 -18.22 -20.95
C ARG A 28 2.51 -19.08 -19.95
N LEU A 29 1.90 -20.16 -19.49
CA LEU A 29 2.56 -21.20 -18.70
C LEU A 29 2.66 -22.49 -19.53
N THR A 30 3.46 -23.44 -19.05
CA THR A 30 3.55 -24.80 -19.63
C THR A 30 2.17 -25.45 -19.71
N PHE A 31 1.38 -25.30 -18.65
CA PHE A 31 0.00 -25.78 -18.57
C PHE A 31 -0.94 -24.61 -18.27
N GLY A 32 -1.39 -23.92 -19.33
CA GLY A 32 -2.40 -22.88 -19.25
C GLY A 32 -1.87 -21.44 -19.25
N TRP A 33 -2.55 -20.56 -18.53
CA TRP A 33 -2.28 -19.12 -18.49
C TRP A 33 -2.37 -18.58 -17.07
N ARG A 34 -1.45 -17.70 -16.71
CA ARG A 34 -1.54 -16.89 -15.49
C ARG A 34 -2.07 -15.52 -15.84
N TRP A 35 -3.25 -15.19 -15.34
CA TRP A 35 -3.85 -13.87 -15.50
C TRP A 35 -3.32 -12.88 -14.45
N TRP A 36 -3.22 -11.62 -14.86
CA TRP A 36 -2.76 -10.50 -14.06
C TRP A 36 -3.71 -9.34 -14.23
N PHE A 37 -3.96 -8.59 -13.15
CA PHE A 37 -4.56 -7.27 -13.26
C PHE A 37 -3.52 -6.26 -13.70
N CYS A 38 -3.88 -5.38 -14.63
CA CYS A 38 -3.12 -4.17 -14.92
C CYS A 38 -3.63 -3.08 -13.99
N CYS A 39 -2.76 -2.60 -13.09
CA CYS A 39 -3.10 -1.54 -12.15
C CYS A 39 -3.65 -0.32 -12.90
N PRO A 40 -4.85 0.19 -12.55
CA PRO A 40 -5.44 1.32 -13.28
C PRO A 40 -4.65 2.63 -13.09
N CYS A 41 -3.81 2.73 -12.05
CA CYS A 41 -3.00 3.92 -11.77
C CYS A 41 -1.65 3.92 -12.49
N CYS A 42 -0.97 2.78 -12.59
CA CYS A 42 0.40 2.72 -13.14
C CYS A 42 0.62 1.67 -14.24
N GLY A 43 -0.42 0.95 -14.67
CA GLY A 43 -0.35 -0.10 -15.69
C GLY A 43 0.41 -1.36 -15.30
N ARG A 44 1.10 -1.39 -14.14
CA ARG A 44 1.86 -2.57 -13.69
C ARG A 44 0.97 -3.78 -13.47
N ARG A 45 1.49 -4.95 -13.85
CA ARG A 45 0.88 -6.25 -13.56
C ARG A 45 0.92 -6.54 -12.06
N ALA A 46 -0.22 -6.94 -11.52
CA ALA A 46 -0.37 -7.35 -10.13
C ALA A 46 -1.29 -8.56 -10.03
N ALA A 47 -0.95 -9.50 -9.14
CA ALA A 47 -1.80 -10.66 -8.87
C ALA A 47 -3.06 -10.27 -8.07
N LYS A 48 -2.96 -9.19 -7.29
CA LYS A 48 -4.04 -8.64 -6.46
C LYS A 48 -4.03 -7.13 -6.59
N LEU A 49 -5.22 -6.53 -6.59
CA LEU A 49 -5.41 -5.12 -6.35
C LEU A 49 -6.00 -4.94 -4.95
N TYR A 50 -5.74 -3.79 -4.36
CA TYR A 50 -6.14 -3.43 -3.01
C TYR A 50 -7.02 -2.19 -3.08
N LEU A 51 -8.11 -2.19 -2.32
CA LEU A 51 -8.96 -1.01 -2.18
C LEU A 51 -8.22 0.03 -1.32
N VAL A 52 -7.85 1.16 -1.93
CA VAL A 52 -7.23 2.30 -1.24
C VAL A 52 -8.03 3.55 -1.59
N GLY A 53 -8.59 4.19 -0.57
CA GLY A 53 -9.68 5.14 -0.77
C GLY A 53 -10.84 4.42 -1.45
N LYS A 54 -11.25 4.92 -2.62
CA LYS A 54 -12.34 4.36 -3.42
C LYS A 54 -11.90 3.50 -4.60
N LEU A 55 -10.60 3.35 -4.89
CA LEU A 55 -10.11 2.64 -6.08
C LEU A 55 -9.33 1.36 -5.73
N PHE A 56 -9.43 0.35 -6.58
CA PHE A 56 -8.58 -0.84 -6.51
C PHE A 56 -7.27 -0.59 -7.26
N VAL A 57 -6.15 -0.55 -6.53
CA VAL A 57 -4.81 -0.23 -7.06
C VAL A 57 -3.77 -1.28 -6.64
N CYS A 58 -2.62 -1.32 -7.30
CA CYS A 58 -1.54 -2.21 -6.88
C CYS A 58 -0.93 -1.76 -5.54
N ARG A 59 -0.25 -2.69 -4.87
CA ARG A 59 0.40 -2.47 -3.56
C ARG A 59 1.27 -1.21 -3.52
N GLU A 60 2.07 -0.97 -4.56
CA GLU A 60 2.98 0.17 -4.63
C GLU A 60 2.24 1.50 -4.77
N CYS A 61 1.24 1.59 -5.65
CA CYS A 61 0.40 2.79 -5.77
C CYS A 61 -0.45 3.03 -4.52
N GLY A 62 -0.82 1.96 -3.82
CA GLY A 62 -1.52 2.03 -2.54
C GLY A 62 -0.62 2.40 -1.36
N GLY A 63 0.70 2.51 -1.54
CA GLY A 63 1.64 2.75 -0.44
C GLY A 63 1.62 1.67 0.65
N LEU A 64 1.16 0.47 0.32
CA LEU A 64 0.90 -0.59 1.29
C LEU A 64 2.20 -1.31 1.64
N THR A 65 2.95 -0.75 2.59
CA THR A 65 4.13 -1.41 3.16
C THR A 65 3.74 -2.68 3.92
N TYR A 66 4.65 -3.65 4.01
CA TYR A 66 4.41 -4.89 4.76
C TYR A 66 4.17 -4.57 6.25
N GLU A 67 3.38 -5.40 6.92
CA GLU A 67 2.99 -5.22 8.33
C GLU A 67 4.21 -5.09 9.24
N SER A 68 5.24 -5.92 9.06
CA SER A 68 6.50 -5.86 9.83
C SER A 68 7.20 -4.48 9.77
N ARG A 69 7.09 -3.74 8.65
CA ARG A 69 7.63 -2.38 8.55
C ARG A 69 6.77 -1.37 9.31
N GLN A 70 5.47 -1.59 9.41
CA GLN A 70 4.58 -0.75 10.22
C GLN A 70 4.76 -1.02 11.72
N GLU A 71 4.95 -2.28 12.09
CA GLU A 71 5.19 -2.69 13.48
C GLU A 71 6.49 -2.10 14.05
N ASN A 72 7.59 -2.16 13.29
CA ASN A 72 8.85 -1.50 13.70
C ASN A 72 8.66 0.02 13.92
N ARG A 73 7.83 0.66 13.09
CA ARG A 73 7.50 2.08 13.23
C ARG A 73 6.65 2.34 14.47
N ARG A 74 5.69 1.47 14.81
CA ARG A 74 4.91 1.56 16.05
C ARG A 74 5.80 1.40 17.28
N GLN A 75 6.68 0.39 17.29
CA GLN A 75 7.63 0.17 18.39
C GLN A 75 8.58 1.36 18.55
N THR A 76 9.12 1.90 17.45
CA THR A 76 9.95 3.11 17.47
C THR A 76 9.18 4.31 18.01
N ASN A 77 7.91 4.47 17.62
CA ASN A 77 7.06 5.56 18.11
C ASN A 77 6.79 5.45 19.61
N LEU A 78 6.50 4.24 20.10
CA LEU A 78 6.28 3.95 21.50
C LEU A 78 7.55 4.21 22.32
N PHE A 79 8.70 3.72 21.85
CA PHE A 79 9.99 3.97 22.48
C PHE A 79 10.30 5.48 22.58
N CYS A 80 10.13 6.23 21.49
CA CYS A 80 10.35 7.67 21.51
C CYS A 80 9.38 8.41 22.44
N ALA A 81 8.17 7.89 22.64
CA ALA A 81 7.17 8.48 23.53
C ALA A 81 7.50 8.24 25.00
N LEU A 82 7.93 7.03 25.35
CA LEU A 82 8.34 6.67 26.70
C LEU A 82 9.57 7.46 27.14
N ILE A 83 10.62 7.45 26.33
CA ILE A 83 11.85 8.20 26.61
C ILE A 83 11.58 9.70 26.63
N GLY A 84 10.73 10.21 25.73
CA GLY A 84 10.31 11.60 25.75
C GLY A 84 9.61 11.98 27.06
N ALA A 85 8.67 11.15 27.53
CA ALA A 85 7.97 11.38 28.79
C ALA A 85 8.92 11.37 30.00
N GLU A 86 9.91 10.47 30.01
CA GLU A 86 10.90 10.36 31.08
C GLU A 86 11.88 11.53 31.10
N LEU A 87 12.34 11.98 29.93
CA LEU A 87 13.34 13.05 29.79
C LEU A 87 12.72 14.46 29.69
N GLY A 88 11.39 14.59 29.74
CA GLY A 88 10.70 15.87 29.51
C GLY A 88 10.84 16.40 28.08
N MET A 89 11.08 15.51 27.12
CA MET A 89 11.26 15.82 25.71
C MET A 89 10.04 15.39 24.88
N THR A 90 9.82 16.08 23.76
CA THR A 90 8.82 15.63 22.79
C THR A 90 9.33 14.44 21.99
N THR A 91 8.43 13.57 21.52
CA THR A 91 8.76 12.46 20.61
C THR A 91 9.54 12.90 19.37
N ARG A 92 9.32 14.15 18.91
CA ARG A 92 10.02 14.74 17.76
C ARG A 92 11.48 15.01 18.07
N GLU A 93 11.78 15.59 19.23
CA GLU A 93 13.15 15.88 19.67
C GLU A 93 13.94 14.59 19.88
N VAL A 94 13.35 13.60 20.55
CA VAL A 94 13.96 12.27 20.74
C VAL A 94 14.32 11.63 19.39
N ARG A 95 13.40 11.65 18.42
CA ARG A 95 13.68 11.13 17.07
C ARG A 95 14.80 11.87 16.35
N GLN A 96 14.91 13.18 16.56
CA GLN A 96 15.93 14.00 15.91
C GLN A 96 17.32 13.71 16.47
N THR A 97 17.42 13.48 17.78
CA THR A 97 18.65 13.05 18.45
C THR A 97 19.07 11.65 18.01
N LEU A 98 18.16 10.67 18.08
CA LEU A 98 18.43 9.29 17.62
C LEU A 98 18.86 9.24 16.15
N ARG A 99 18.30 10.12 15.29
CA ARG A 99 18.71 10.22 13.88
C ARG A 99 20.09 10.81 13.68
N LYS A 100 20.50 11.79 14.50
CA LYS A 100 21.84 12.37 14.47
C LYS A 100 22.89 11.34 14.89
N GLU A 101 22.61 10.56 15.92
CA GLU A 101 23.53 9.56 16.45
C GLU A 101 23.63 8.30 15.59
N ARG A 102 22.63 8.01 14.74
CA ARG A 102 22.67 6.87 13.81
C ARG A 102 23.69 6.98 12.68
N PHE A 103 24.43 8.08 12.59
CA PHE A 103 25.45 8.35 11.58
C PHE A 103 26.81 8.76 12.22
N LEU A 104 26.97 8.53 13.52
CA LEU A 104 28.26 8.49 14.23
C LEU A 104 28.66 7.02 14.44
#